data_AF-A0A954MW54-F1
#
_entry.id   AF-A0A954MW54-F1
#
_cell.length_a   1.000
_cell.length_b   1.000
_cell.length_c   1.000
_cell.angle_alpha   90.00
_cell.angle_beta   90.00
_cell.angle_gamma   90.00
#
_symmetry.space_group_name_H-M   'P 1'
#
loop_
_entity.id
_entity.type
_entity.pdbx_description
1 polymer ?
#
loop_
_entity_poly.entity_id
_entity_poly.type
_entity_poly.pdbx_seq_one_letter_code
_entity_poly.pdbx_strand_id
1 'polypeptide(L)'
;MDKATYIQRGFRVVFAVAALGAVWLVVLPWVGEWGGVREHIRRMEEGGVDPSAMYYSELAGLEEAEATFRRLAEEDPELLWRR
;
A
#
# COMPACT_ATOMS: atom_id res chain seq x y z
N MET A 1 29.60 7.32 27.06
CA MET A 1 28.32 6.95 26.40
C MET A 1 27.93 5.58 26.94
N ASP A 2 26.77 5.49 27.60
CA ASP A 2 26.46 4.42 28.57
C ASP A 2 25.91 3.13 27.90
N LYS A 3 26.52 1.97 28.18
CA LYS A 3 26.10 0.65 27.62
C LYS A 3 24.66 0.31 28.01
N ALA A 4 24.20 0.76 29.19
CA ALA A 4 22.84 0.54 29.65
C ALA A 4 21.80 1.20 28.73
N THR A 5 22.14 2.36 28.14
CA THR A 5 21.27 3.08 27.21
C THR A 5 21.12 2.34 25.88
N TYR A 6 22.18 1.65 25.41
CA TYR A 6 22.13 0.84 24.18
C TYR A 6 21.21 -0.38 24.34
N ILE A 7 21.32 -1.09 25.46
CA ILE A 7 20.50 -2.28 25.74
C ILE A 7 19.02 -1.88 25.89
N GLN A 8 18.74 -0.78 26.58
CA GLN A 8 17.37 -0.25 26.69
C GLN A 8 16.79 0.17 25.33
N ARG A 9 17.58 0.83 24.47
CA ARG A 9 17.11 1.21 23.13
C ARG A 9 16.87 -0.01 22.24
N GLY A 10 17.77 -0.99 22.26
CA GLY A 10 17.62 -2.23 21.51
C GLY A 10 16.38 -3.00 21.92
N PHE A 11 16.13 -3.14 23.24
CA PHE A 11 14.93 -3.80 23.75
C PHE A 11 13.64 -3.10 23.31
N ARG A 12 13.61 -1.77 23.32
CA ARG A 12 12.44 -1.00 22.84
C ARG A 12 12.16 -1.23 21.36
N VAL A 13 13.20 -1.28 20.52
CA VAL A 13 13.03 -1.55 19.07
C VAL A 13 12.54 -2.97 18.84
N VAL A 14 13.16 -3.96 19.49
CA VAL A 14 12.73 -5.37 19.37
C VAL A 14 11.28 -5.54 19.82
N PHE A 15 10.91 -4.92 20.94
CA PHE A 15 9.53 -4.93 21.42
C PHE A 15 8.57 -4.26 20.44
N ALA A 16 8.93 -3.10 19.88
CA ALA A 16 8.09 -2.41 18.89
C ALA A 16 7.90 -3.24 17.61
N VAL A 17 8.96 -3.86 17.11
CA VAL A 17 8.89 -4.75 15.94
C VAL A 17 8.04 -5.98 16.24
N ALA A 18 8.22 -6.60 17.41
CA ALA A 18 7.41 -7.74 17.83
C ALA A 18 5.92 -7.37 17.99
N ALA A 19 5.62 -6.19 18.55
CA ALA A 19 4.26 -5.69 18.68
C ALA A 19 3.63 -5.43 17.31
N LEU A 20 4.35 -4.79 16.39
CA LEU A 20 3.89 -4.59 15.01
C LEU A 20 3.65 -5.93 14.30
N GLY A 21 4.57 -6.88 14.45
CA GLY A 21 4.42 -8.23 13.90
C GLY A 21 3.20 -8.96 14.46
N ALA A 22 2.95 -8.85 15.78
CA ALA A 22 1.77 -9.44 16.41
C ALA A 22 0.47 -8.79 15.91
N VAL A 23 0.45 -7.46 15.77
CA VAL A 23 -0.71 -6.76 15.20
C VAL A 23 -0.97 -7.22 13.76
N TRP A 24 0.09 -7.32 12.95
CA TRP A 24 -0.02 -7.72 11.56
C TRP A 24 -0.48 -9.18 11.37
N LEU A 25 0.12 -10.11 12.13
CA LEU A 25 -0.09 -11.54 11.93
C LEU A 25 -1.25 -12.12 12.74
N VAL A 26 -1.70 -11.44 13.80
CA VAL A 26 -2.74 -11.97 14.70
C VAL A 26 -3.95 -11.05 14.74
N VAL A 27 -3.75 -9.76 15.02
CA VAL A 27 -4.88 -8.84 15.23
C VAL A 27 -5.61 -8.58 13.91
N LEU A 28 -4.88 -8.29 12.83
CA LEU A 28 -5.47 -8.03 11.51
C LEU A 28 -6.32 -9.20 10.99
N PRO A 29 -5.82 -10.45 10.91
CA PRO A 29 -6.63 -11.57 10.42
C PRO A 29 -7.83 -11.84 11.33
N TRP A 30 -7.69 -11.68 12.65
CA TRP A 30 -8.81 -11.84 13.59
C TRP A 30 -9.92 -10.81 13.36
N VAL A 31 -9.57 -9.56 13.07
CA VAL A 31 -10.54 -8.52 12.68
C VAL A 31 -11.15 -8.82 11.30
N GLY A 32 -10.38 -9.40 10.37
CA GLY A 32 -10.86 -9.85 9.07
C GLY A 32 -11.96 -10.92 9.15
N GLU A 33 -11.95 -11.74 10.21
CA GLU A 33 -12.99 -12.74 10.46
C GLU A 33 -14.30 -12.17 11.02
N TRP A 34 -14.31 -10.90 11.47
CA TRP A 34 -15.53 -10.27 11.94
C TRP A 34 -16.57 -10.20 10.82
N GLY A 35 -17.80 -10.60 11.12
CA GLY A 35 -18.85 -10.78 10.12
C GLY A 35 -19.07 -9.56 9.21
N GLY A 36 -18.96 -8.34 9.74
CA GLY A 36 -19.09 -7.12 8.95
C GLY A 36 -17.94 -6.89 7.96
N VAL A 37 -16.70 -7.17 8.37
CA VAL A 37 -15.50 -7.03 7.53
C VAL A 37 -15.46 -8.13 6.48
N ARG A 38 -15.72 -9.37 6.89
CA ARG A 38 -15.77 -10.54 6.01
C ARG A 38 -16.84 -10.40 4.93
N GLU A 39 -18.02 -9.88 5.28
CA GLU A 39 -19.09 -9.64 4.31
C GLU A 39 -18.73 -8.54 3.31
N HIS A 40 -18.01 -7.51 3.75
CA HIS A 40 -17.52 -6.45 2.87
C HIS A 40 -16.45 -6.96 1.91
N ILE A 41 -15.49 -7.75 2.41
CA ILE A 41 -14.47 -8.44 1.60
C ILE A 41 -15.14 -9.34 0.56
N ARG A 42 -16.09 -10.18 0.99
CA ARG A 42 -16.84 -11.07 0.10
C ARG A 42 -17.55 -10.31 -1.03
N ARG A 43 -18.19 -9.17 -0.75
CA ARG A 43 -18.82 -8.35 -1.80
C ARG A 43 -17.82 -7.81 -2.81
N MET A 44 -16.62 -7.41 -2.37
CA MET A 44 -15.58 -6.94 -3.28
C MET A 44 -15.07 -8.08 -4.17
N GLU A 45 -14.81 -9.25 -3.59
CA GLU A 45 -14.39 -10.45 -4.33
C GLU A 45 -15.45 -10.90 -5.35
N GLU A 46 -16.73 -10.92 -4.96
CA GLU A 46 -17.86 -11.22 -5.84
C GLU A 46 -17.99 -10.20 -6.98
N GLY A 47 -17.58 -8.95 -6.75
CA GLY A 47 -17.52 -7.89 -7.75
C GLY A 47 -16.28 -7.92 -8.65
N GLY A 48 -15.38 -8.89 -8.47
CA GLY A 48 -14.12 -8.99 -9.21
C GLY A 48 -13.07 -7.95 -8.80
N VAL A 49 -13.25 -7.31 -7.65
CA VAL A 49 -12.33 -6.32 -7.08
C VAL A 49 -11.43 -6.99 -6.06
N ASP A 50 -10.11 -6.92 -6.26
CA ASP A 50 -9.14 -7.37 -5.25
C ASP A 50 -9.22 -6.45 -4.01
N PRO A 51 -9.69 -6.95 -2.86
CA PRO A 51 -9.83 -6.16 -1.63
C PRO A 51 -8.49 -5.72 -1.04
N SER A 52 -7.39 -6.38 -1.44
CA SER A 52 -6.04 -6.09 -0.99
C SER A 52 -5.30 -5.11 -1.90
N ALA A 53 -5.83 -4.86 -3.09
CA ALA A 53 -5.27 -3.90 -4.02
C ALA A 53 -5.46 -2.48 -3.47
N MET A 54 -4.37 -1.72 -3.47
CA MET A 54 -4.43 -0.30 -3.15
C MET A 54 -5.14 0.40 -4.31
N TYR A 55 -6.35 0.89 -4.08
CA TYR A 55 -7.11 1.65 -5.07
C TYR A 55 -6.41 3.00 -5.33
N TYR A 56 -5.78 3.15 -6.50
CA TYR A 56 -5.30 4.43 -6.97
C TYR A 56 -6.47 5.14 -7.66
N SER A 57 -7.08 6.13 -7.01
CA SER A 57 -8.07 7.01 -7.64
C SER A 57 -7.53 7.63 -8.94
N GLU A 58 -6.23 7.89 -8.96
CA GLU A 58 -5.51 8.46 -10.09
C GLU A 58 -5.36 7.50 -11.27
N LEU A 59 -5.56 6.18 -11.08
CA LEU A 59 -5.42 5.22 -12.18
C LEU A 59 -6.49 5.42 -13.25
N ALA A 60 -7.68 5.88 -12.86
CA ALA A 60 -8.75 6.19 -13.82
C ALA A 60 -8.36 7.30 -14.80
N GLY A 61 -7.49 8.24 -14.39
CA GLY A 61 -6.96 9.28 -15.26
C GLY A 61 -5.70 8.89 -16.03
N LEU A 62 -5.06 7.75 -15.69
CA LEU A 62 -3.82 7.33 -16.33
C LEU A 62 -4.01 6.89 -17.77
N GLU A 63 -5.15 6.29 -18.13
CA GLU A 63 -5.41 5.89 -19.52
C GLU A 63 -5.51 7.12 -20.46
N GLU A 64 -6.21 8.18 -20.02
CA GLU A 64 -6.29 9.45 -20.76
C GLU A 64 -4.94 10.18 -20.79
N ALA A 65 -4.21 10.17 -19.67
CA ALA A 65 -2.87 10.73 -19.61
C ALA A 65 -1.91 9.99 -20.55
N GLU A 66 -1.94 8.65 -20.58
CA GLU A 66 -1.12 7.80 -21.45
C GLU A 66 -1.41 8.08 -22.93
N ALA A 67 -2.68 8.16 -23.31
CA ALA A 67 -3.08 8.50 -24.67
C ALA A 67 -2.56 9.89 -25.08
N THR A 68 -2.65 10.87 -24.17
CA THR A 68 -2.15 12.23 -24.40
C THR A 68 -0.64 12.26 -24.53
N PHE A 69 0.10 11.59 -23.64
CA PHE A 69 1.56 11.51 -23.70
C PHE A 69 2.04 10.79 -24.96
N ARG A 70 1.37 9.71 -25.38
CA ARG A 70 1.70 8.98 -26.61
C ARG A 70 1.60 9.89 -27.83
N ARG A 71 0.48 10.61 -27.95
CA ARG A 71 0.27 11.58 -29.04
C ARG A 71 1.34 12.67 -29.05
N LEU A 72 1.62 13.26 -27.88
CA LEU A 72 2.62 14.32 -27.78
C LEU A 72 4.05 13.81 -28.08
N ALA A 73 4.37 12.57 -27.72
CA ALA A 73 5.64 11.94 -28.05
C ALA A 73 5.78 11.58 -29.55
N GLU A 74 4.66 11.28 -30.23
CA GLU A 74 4.63 11.12 -31.69
C GLU A 74 4.82 12.46 -32.42
N GLU A 75 4.27 13.55 -31.87
CA GLU A 75 4.38 14.90 -32.42
C GLU A 75 5.75 15.54 -32.16
N ASP A 76 6.33 15.34 -30.98
CA ASP A 76 7.66 15.82 -30.61
C ASP A 76 8.41 14.75 -29.78
N PRO A 77 9.31 13.95 -30.40
CA PRO A 77 10.05 12.90 -29.70
C PRO A 77 11.05 13.44 -28.67
N GLU A 78 11.38 14.74 -28.69
CA GLU A 78 12.26 15.39 -27.71
C GLU A 78 11.48 16.12 -26.60
N LEU A 79 10.15 16.08 -26.62
CA LEU A 79 9.27 16.80 -25.69
C LEU A 79 9.60 16.54 -24.21
N LEU A 80 9.92 15.29 -23.86
CA LEU A 80 10.21 14.88 -22.48
C LEU A 80 11.62 15.25 -22.01
N TRP A 81 12.50 15.67 -22.93
CA TRP A 81 13.92 15.93 -22.65
C TRP A 81 14.34 17.39 -22.82
N ARG A 82 13.47 18.25 -23.37
CA ARG A 82 13.66 19.71 -23.31
C ARG A 82 13.47 20.20 -21.87
N ARG A 83 14.58 20.49 -21.20
CA ARG A 83 14.61 21.31 -19.99
C ARG A 83 14.87 22.76 -20.31
#